data_AF-A0A6N7G7R3-F1
#
_entry.id   AF-A0A6N7G7R3-F1
#
_cell.length_a   1.000
_cell.length_b   1.000
_cell.length_c   1.000
_cell.angle_alpha   90.00
_cell.angle_beta   90.00
_cell.angle_gamma   90.00
#
_symmetry.space_group_name_H-M   'P 1'
#
loop_
_entity.id
_entity.type
_entity.pdbx_description
1 polymer ?
#
loop_
_entity_poly.entity_id
_entity_poly.type
_entity_poly.pdbx_seq_one_letter_code
_entity_poly.pdbx_strand_id
1 'polypeptide(L)'
;MTGFGVGSESLRDAARAAGDAADQVGSMELSIGDTLSAVLPGSRASGLAAALDKHLEDKKTAWQKDMGDYRDNLNDAADRYDSDEQAAQQDFDGQGPR
;
A
#
# COMPACT_ATOMS: atom_id res chain seq x y z
N MET A 1 -19.86 21.25 -13.22
CA MET A 1 -18.76 20.41 -13.70
C MET A 1 -17.95 20.01 -12.48
N THR A 2 -18.13 18.81 -11.92
CA THR A 2 -17.28 18.27 -10.82
C THR A 2 -17.35 16.74 -10.85
N GLY A 3 -16.98 16.15 -11.98
CA GLY A 3 -16.86 14.68 -12.09
C GLY A 3 -15.47 14.17 -11.72
N PHE A 4 -14.45 15.03 -11.82
CA PHE A 4 -13.04 14.61 -11.73
C PHE A 4 -12.41 14.81 -10.34
N GLY A 5 -12.78 15.84 -9.57
CA GLY A 5 -12.35 15.99 -8.17
C GLY A 5 -12.80 14.85 -7.22
N VAL A 6 -13.92 14.18 -7.53
CA VAL A 6 -14.33 12.94 -6.82
C VAL A 6 -13.34 11.80 -7.11
N GLY A 7 -12.74 11.80 -8.30
CA GLY A 7 -11.71 10.85 -8.70
C GLY A 7 -10.43 11.01 -7.89
N SER A 8 -9.89 12.23 -7.77
CA SER A 8 -8.66 12.46 -6.99
C SER A 8 -8.86 12.20 -5.51
N GLU A 9 -10.00 12.56 -4.91
CA GLU A 9 -10.30 12.26 -3.51
C GLU A 9 -10.41 10.74 -3.27
N SER A 10 -11.07 9.99 -4.17
CA SER A 10 -11.16 8.53 -4.07
C SER A 10 -9.80 7.83 -4.18
N LEU A 11 -8.89 8.37 -5.00
CA LEU A 11 -7.52 7.87 -5.12
C LEU A 11 -6.72 8.12 -3.83
N ARG A 12 -6.87 9.30 -3.22
CA ARG A 12 -6.23 9.65 -1.94
C ARG A 12 -6.77 8.79 -0.80
N ASP A 13 -8.06 8.46 -0.79
CA ASP A 13 -8.64 7.54 0.20
C ASP A 13 -8.12 6.12 0.03
N ALA A 14 -8.02 5.63 -1.20
CA ALA A 14 -7.41 4.33 -1.48
C ALA A 14 -5.92 4.30 -1.08
N ALA A 15 -5.19 5.40 -1.27
CA ALA A 15 -3.80 5.54 -0.85
C ALA A 15 -3.69 5.42 0.68
N ARG A 16 -4.55 6.12 1.44
CA ARG A 16 -4.61 6.02 2.91
C ARG A 16 -4.88 4.60 3.35
N ALA A 17 -5.89 3.94 2.77
CA ALA A 17 -6.24 2.57 3.11
C ALA A 17 -5.07 1.59 2.83
N ALA A 18 -4.34 1.78 1.73
CA ALA A 18 -3.15 1.00 1.43
C ALA A 18 -2.02 1.21 2.46
N GLY A 19 -1.81 2.46 2.90
CA GLY A 19 -0.88 2.81 3.98
C GLY A 19 -1.27 2.16 5.31
N ASP A 20 -2.54 2.29 5.71
CA ASP A 20 -3.04 1.70 6.96
C ASP A 20 -2.90 0.17 6.95
N ALA A 21 -3.15 -0.46 5.80
CA ALA A 21 -2.95 -1.89 5.63
C ALA A 21 -1.46 -2.25 5.78
N ALA A 22 -0.56 -1.51 5.12
CA ALA A 22 0.90 -1.63 5.22
C ALA A 22 1.37 -1.61 6.69
N ASP A 23 0.87 -0.65 7.46
CA ASP A 23 1.21 -0.46 8.87
C ASP A 23 0.65 -1.60 9.74
N GLN A 24 -0.59 -2.01 9.50
CA GLN A 24 -1.21 -3.12 10.23
C GLN A 24 -0.42 -4.42 10.06
N VAL A 25 -0.07 -4.82 8.84
CA VAL A 25 0.75 -6.02 8.61
C VAL A 25 2.16 -5.83 9.16
N GLY A 26 2.72 -4.63 9.07
CA GLY A 26 3.98 -4.25 9.71
C GLY A 26 4.05 -4.50 11.21
N SER A 27 2.92 -4.28 11.88
CA SER A 27 2.80 -4.50 13.33
C SER A 27 2.61 -5.97 13.72
N MET A 28 2.32 -6.86 12.77
CA MET A 28 2.12 -8.28 13.06
C MET A 28 3.44 -8.96 13.40
N GLU A 29 3.45 -9.67 14.52
CA GLU A 29 4.54 -10.57 14.87
C GLU A 29 4.26 -11.96 14.26
N LEU A 30 5.03 -12.33 13.25
CA LEU A 30 4.88 -13.59 12.52
C LEU A 30 5.96 -14.57 12.98
N SER A 31 5.90 -15.00 14.24
CA SER A 31 6.79 -16.04 14.78
C SER A 31 5.99 -17.29 15.13
N ILE A 32 6.11 -18.32 14.29
CA ILE A 32 5.51 -19.64 14.55
C ILE A 32 6.56 -20.74 14.72
N GLY A 33 7.82 -20.46 14.35
CA GLY A 33 8.93 -21.39 14.46
C GLY A 33 9.22 -21.80 15.90
N ASP A 34 9.08 -20.89 16.87
CA ASP A 34 9.23 -21.22 18.29
C ASP A 34 8.15 -22.19 18.77
N THR A 35 6.90 -21.96 18.35
CA THR A 35 5.79 -22.88 18.64
C THR A 35 6.02 -24.25 18.00
N LEU A 36 6.43 -24.29 16.74
CA LEU A 36 6.75 -25.53 16.02
C LEU A 36 7.91 -26.30 16.66
N SER A 37 8.94 -25.59 17.12
CA SER A 37 10.10 -26.18 17.78
C SER A 37 9.76 -26.75 19.15
N ALA A 38 8.89 -26.08 19.90
CA ALA A 38 8.42 -26.53 21.21
C ALA A 38 7.48 -27.73 21.14
N VAL A 39 6.58 -27.76 20.16
CA VAL A 39 5.54 -28.82 20.05
C VAL A 39 6.05 -30.07 19.35
N LEU A 40 7.02 -29.95 18.43
CA LEU A 40 7.55 -31.06 17.64
C LEU A 40 9.08 -31.20 17.73
N PRO A 41 9.65 -31.37 18.94
CA PRO A 41 11.09 -31.42 19.13
C PRO A 41 11.73 -32.60 18.39
N GLY A 42 12.82 -32.33 17.67
CA GLY A 42 13.58 -33.33 16.91
C GLY A 42 12.91 -33.78 15.60
N SER A 43 11.76 -33.20 15.24
CA SER A 43 11.11 -33.47 13.96
C SER A 43 11.81 -32.75 12.80
N ARG A 44 11.63 -33.24 11.57
CA ARG A 44 12.04 -32.48 10.38
C ARG A 44 11.34 -31.12 10.30
N ALA A 45 10.13 -30.99 10.86
CA ALA A 45 9.38 -29.73 10.92
C ALA A 45 10.04 -28.71 11.85
N SER A 46 10.57 -29.12 13.02
CA SER A 46 11.32 -28.19 13.89
C SER A 46 12.60 -27.70 13.23
N GLY A 47 13.24 -28.52 12.39
CA GLY A 47 14.39 -28.10 11.60
C GLY A 47 14.10 -27.03 10.54
N LEU A 48 12.83 -26.80 10.19
CA LEU A 48 12.39 -25.78 9.22
C LEU A 48 11.81 -24.52 9.88
N ALA A 49 11.62 -24.52 11.20
CA ALA A 49 11.03 -23.43 11.96
C ALA A 49 11.67 -22.06 11.66
N ALA A 50 12.99 -21.95 11.81
CA ALA A 50 13.71 -20.71 11.55
C ALA A 50 13.65 -20.25 10.09
N ALA A 51 13.60 -21.21 9.14
CA ALA A 51 13.46 -20.89 7.73
C ALA A 51 12.05 -20.37 7.41
N LEU A 52 11.02 -20.90 8.09
CA LEU A 52 9.65 -20.43 7.98
C LEU A 52 9.49 -19.02 8.55
N ASP A 53 10.01 -18.74 9.74
CA ASP A 53 9.94 -17.40 10.34
C ASP A 53 10.64 -16.36 9.46
N LYS A 54 11.84 -16.69 8.95
CA LYS A 54 12.54 -15.84 7.98
C LYS A 54 11.68 -15.60 6.72
N HIS A 55 11.07 -16.64 6.18
CA HIS A 55 10.23 -16.52 4.99
C HIS A 55 9.01 -15.63 5.22
N LEU A 56 8.38 -15.74 6.39
CA LEU A 56 7.24 -14.90 6.76
C LEU A 56 7.65 -13.43 6.92
N GLU A 57 8.79 -13.16 7.54
CA GLU A 57 9.32 -11.80 7.67
C GLU A 57 9.70 -11.18 6.32
N ASP A 58 10.33 -11.97 5.43
CA ASP A 58 10.65 -11.54 4.07
C ASP A 58 9.37 -11.22 3.28
N LYS A 59 8.32 -12.03 3.43
CA LYS A 59 7.00 -11.82 2.80
C LYS A 59 6.29 -10.59 3.33
N LYS A 60 6.32 -10.39 4.65
CA LYS A 60 5.78 -9.21 5.32
C LYS A 60 6.45 -7.94 4.80
N THR A 61 7.78 -7.92 4.80
CA THR A 61 8.58 -6.77 4.31
C THR A 61 8.26 -6.46 2.85
N ALA A 62 8.22 -7.48 1.99
CA ALA A 62 7.89 -7.30 0.58
C ALA A 62 6.48 -6.71 0.39
N TRP A 63 5.50 -7.25 1.12
CA TRP A 63 4.12 -6.75 1.04
C TRP A 63 3.97 -5.30 1.52
N GLN A 64 4.65 -4.94 2.61
CA GLN A 64 4.66 -3.55 3.09
C GLN A 64 5.24 -2.60 2.04
N LYS A 65 6.34 -3.00 1.39
CA LYS A 65 6.93 -2.23 0.31
C LYS A 65 5.97 -2.07 -0.85
N ASP A 66 5.35 -3.16 -1.30
CA ASP A 66 4.42 -3.14 -2.44
C ASP A 66 3.19 -2.25 -2.14
N MET A 67 2.68 -2.25 -0.90
CA MET A 67 1.59 -1.36 -0.49
C MET A 67 2.04 0.11 -0.38
N GLY A 68 3.27 0.36 0.05
CA GLY A 68 3.86 1.70 0.03
C GLY A 68 3.99 2.25 -1.40
N ASP A 69 4.54 1.45 -2.32
CA ASP A 69 4.63 1.80 -3.74
C ASP A 69 3.22 2.03 -4.33
N TYR A 70 2.23 1.20 -3.96
CA TYR A 70 0.86 1.35 -4.44
C TYR A 70 0.21 2.65 -3.92
N ARG A 71 0.38 2.98 -2.64
CA ARG A 71 -0.05 4.25 -2.06
C ARG A 71 0.54 5.44 -2.81
N ASP A 72 1.84 5.41 -3.07
CA ASP A 72 2.55 6.51 -3.72
C ASP A 72 2.06 6.69 -5.17
N ASN A 73 1.85 5.58 -5.90
CA ASN A 73 1.26 5.61 -7.24
C ASN A 73 -0.15 6.21 -7.28
N LEU A 74 -0.98 5.94 -6.26
CA LEU A 74 -2.33 6.50 -6.15
C LEU A 74 -2.30 8.01 -5.86
N ASN A 75 -1.37 8.47 -5.00
CA ASN A 75 -1.17 9.90 -4.76
C ASN A 75 -0.68 10.61 -6.02
N ASP A 76 0.31 10.05 -6.72
CA ASP A 76 0.81 10.59 -7.99
C ASP A 76 -0.30 10.69 -9.04
N ALA A 77 -1.19 9.70 -9.11
CA ALA A 77 -2.35 9.74 -10.00
C ALA A 77 -3.32 10.85 -9.60
N ALA A 78 -3.62 11.01 -8.31
CA ALA A 78 -4.48 12.09 -7.82
C ALA A 78 -3.90 13.48 -8.13
N ASP A 79 -2.61 13.68 -7.91
CA ASP A 79 -1.93 14.95 -8.19
C ASP A 79 -1.94 15.29 -9.69
N ARG A 80 -1.80 14.28 -10.57
CA ARG A 80 -1.96 14.47 -12.02
C ARG A 80 -3.38 14.89 -12.38
N TYR A 81 -4.39 14.23 -11.82
CA TYR A 81 -5.79 14.62 -12.05
C TYR A 81 -6.06 16.08 -11.63
N ASP A 82 -5.59 16.48 -10.45
CA ASP A 82 -5.78 17.84 -9.94
C ASP A 82 -5.05 18.88 -10.82
N SER A 83 -3.85 18.56 -11.31
CA SER A 83 -3.08 19.42 -12.22
C SER A 83 -3.75 19.58 -13.58
N ASP A 84 -4.24 18.49 -14.17
CA ASP A 84 -4.92 18.51 -15.46
C ASP A 84 -6.24 19.31 -15.38
N GLU A 85 -6.96 19.22 -14.26
CA GLU A 85 -8.17 20.01 -14.02
C GLU A 85 -7.85 21.51 -13.91
N GLN A 86 -6.79 21.88 -13.20
CA GLN A 86 -6.35 23.28 -13.12
C GLN A 86 -5.91 23.84 -14.47
N ALA A 87 -5.21 23.05 -15.28
CA ALA A 87 -4.80 23.46 -16.64
C ALA A 87 -6.03 23.66 -17.55
N ALA A 88 -6.97 22.73 -17.53
CA ALA A 88 -8.21 22.86 -18.30
C ALA A 88 -9.02 24.09 -17.88
N GLN A 89 -9.14 24.35 -16.58
CA GLN A 89 -9.85 25.52 -16.05
C GLN A 89 -9.21 26.82 -16.56
N GLN A 90 -7.88 26.93 -16.54
CA GLN A 90 -7.15 28.09 -17.06
C GLN A 90 -7.35 28.31 -18.57
N ASP A 91 -7.36 27.23 -19.35
CA ASP A 91 -7.61 27.29 -20.80
C ASP A 91 -9.04 27.76 -21.11
N PHE A 92 -10.03 27.30 -20.34
CA PHE A 92 -11.43 27.74 -20.50
C PHE A 92 -11.65 29.19 -20.04
N ASP A 93 -11.07 29.58 -18.91
CA ASP A 93 -11.19 30.96 -18.39
C ASP A 93 -10.45 31.97 -19.30
N GLY A 94 -9.36 31.54 -19.96
CA GLY A 94 -8.64 32.32 -20.96
C GLY A 94 -9.35 32.48 -22.32
N GLN A 95 -10.37 31.65 -22.60
CA GLN A 95 -11.16 31.67 -23.83
C GLN A 95 -12.57 32.28 -23.68
N GLY A 96 -12.87 32.88 -22.52
CA GLY A 96 -14.16 33.55 -22.29
C GLY A 96 -14.47 34.64 -23.34
N PRO A 97 -15.72 34.73 -23.85
CA PRO A 97 -16.08 35.69 -24.88
C PRO A 97 -15.87 37.13 -24.39
N ARG A 98 -15.17 37.93 -25.20
CA ARG A 98 -15.06 39.39 -25.03
C ARG A 98 -16.42 40.07 -25.10
#